data_AF-A0AAU2X0R1-F1
#
_entry.id   AF-A0AAU2X0R1-F1
#
_cell.length_a   1.000
_cell.length_b   1.000
_cell.length_c   1.000
_cell.angle_alpha   90.00
_cell.angle_beta   90.00
_cell.angle_gamma   90.00
#
_symmetry.space_group_name_H-M   'P 1'
#
loop_
_entity.id
_entity.type
_entity.pdbx_description
1 polymer ?
#
loop_
_entity_poly.entity_id
_entity_poly.type
_entity_poly.pdbx_seq_one_letter_code
_entity_poly.pdbx_strand_id
1 'polypeptide(L)'
;MDQSEAAEDLTKAAKTYRRTEKAHEEARQALKEAAVAAVKAGVKQSEVVKTTGWTREYLRRLRKGGGTDGAGPSADDSKPKK
;
A
#
# COMPACT_ATOMS: atom_id res chain seq x y z
N MET A 1 6.43 12.58 -36.64
CA MET A 1 7.17 12.19 -35.42
C MET A 1 8.37 11.41 -35.86
N ASP A 2 9.55 11.87 -35.45
CA ASP A 2 10.78 11.11 -35.63
C ASP A 2 10.73 9.88 -34.70
N GLN A 3 11.19 8.72 -35.18
CA GLN A 3 11.24 7.50 -34.36
C GLN A 3 12.21 7.69 -33.16
N SER A 4 13.19 8.58 -33.29
CA SER A 4 14.10 8.93 -32.20
C SER A 4 13.36 9.64 -31.04
N GLU A 5 12.54 10.64 -31.35
CA GLU A 5 11.73 11.41 -30.40
C GLU A 5 10.72 10.52 -29.65
N ALA A 6 10.03 9.64 -30.38
CA ALA A 6 9.09 8.69 -29.78
C ALA A 6 9.77 7.71 -28.81
N ALA A 7 10.99 7.26 -29.12
CA ALA A 7 11.76 6.36 -28.26
C ALA A 7 12.24 7.07 -26.98
N GLU A 8 12.63 8.34 -27.08
CA GLU A 8 13.01 9.15 -25.93
C GLU A 8 11.83 9.38 -24.98
N ASP A 9 10.65 9.70 -25.50
CA ASP A 9 9.46 9.94 -24.69
C ASP A 9 8.97 8.68 -23.99
N LEU A 10 9.00 7.53 -24.66
CA LEU A 10 8.75 6.23 -24.02
C LEU A 10 9.73 5.97 -22.88
N THR A 11 11.02 6.27 -23.09
CA THR A 11 12.05 6.08 -22.05
C THR A 11 11.81 6.98 -20.83
N LYS A 12 11.43 8.25 -21.05
CA LYS A 12 11.07 9.19 -19.97
C LYS A 12 9.84 8.71 -19.20
N ALA A 13 8.80 8.27 -19.91
CA ALA A 13 7.59 7.74 -19.30
C ALA A 13 7.88 6.49 -18.46
N ALA A 14 8.66 5.54 -18.98
CA ALA A 14 9.03 4.32 -18.27
C ALA A 14 9.85 4.59 -17.00
N LYS A 15 10.79 5.55 -17.06
CA LYS A 15 11.56 5.98 -15.88
C LYS A 15 10.66 6.61 -14.81
N THR A 16 9.73 7.46 -15.23
CA THR A 16 8.77 8.10 -14.32
C THR A 16 7.89 7.06 -13.65
N TYR A 17 7.33 6.13 -14.43
CA TYR A 17 6.53 5.02 -13.91
C TYR A 17 7.28 4.18 -12.87
N ARG A 18 8.51 3.75 -13.17
CA ARG A 18 9.31 2.96 -12.22
C ARG A 18 9.62 3.74 -10.94
N ARG A 19 9.86 5.05 -11.05
CA ARG A 19 10.10 5.91 -9.90
C ARG A 19 8.83 6.05 -9.04
N THR A 20 7.67 6.23 -9.66
CA THR A 20 6.40 6.34 -8.92
C THR A 20 6.03 5.03 -8.26
N GLU A 21 6.22 3.89 -8.92
CA GLU A 21 6.00 2.57 -8.33
C GLU A 21 6.89 2.35 -7.10
N LYS A 22 8.18 2.71 -7.20
CA LYS A 22 9.09 2.64 -6.06
C LYS A 22 8.64 3.53 -4.90
N ALA A 23 8.29 4.79 -5.18
CA ALA A 23 7.81 5.72 -4.16
C ALA A 23 6.49 5.25 -3.53
N HIS A 24 5.61 4.63 -4.31
CA HIS A 24 4.36 4.06 -3.83
C HIS A 24 4.61 2.87 -2.90
N GLU A 25 5.52 1.95 -3.25
CA GLU A 25 5.86 0.83 -2.38
C GLU A 25 6.56 1.30 -1.08
N GLU A 26 7.43 2.29 -1.16
CA GLU A 26 8.04 2.94 0.01
C GLU A 26 6.98 3.56 0.93
N ALA A 27 6.04 4.33 0.37
CA ALA A 27 4.92 4.92 1.12
C ALA A 27 4.02 3.84 1.74
N ARG A 28 3.75 2.76 1.00
CA ARG A 28 2.96 1.62 1.47
C ARG A 28 3.64 0.92 2.65
N GLN A 29 4.96 0.74 2.58
CA GLN A 29 5.74 0.14 3.67
C GLN A 29 5.76 1.05 4.91
N ALA A 30 5.98 2.35 4.72
CA ALA A 30 5.93 3.33 5.81
C ALA A 30 4.56 3.35 6.51
N LEU A 31 3.46 3.26 5.74
CA LEU A 31 2.10 3.19 6.30
C LEU A 31 1.88 1.90 7.13
N LYS A 32 2.40 0.76 6.67
CA LYS A 32 2.33 -0.50 7.42
C LYS A 32 3.04 -0.38 8.77
N GLU A 33 4.25 0.18 8.76
CA GLU A 33 5.07 0.38 9.96
C GLU A 33 4.39 1.33 10.94
N ALA A 34 3.89 2.47 10.46
CA ALA A 34 3.16 3.44 11.26
C ALA A 34 1.89 2.83 11.88
N ALA A 35 1.13 2.04 11.12
CA ALA A 35 -0.06 1.36 11.62
C ALA A 35 0.27 0.35 12.73
N VAL A 36 1.33 -0.45 12.57
CA VAL A 36 1.79 -1.39 13.61
C VAL A 36 2.26 -0.63 14.85
N ALA A 37 3.02 0.45 14.68
CA ALA A 37 3.49 1.28 15.78
C ALA A 37 2.32 1.91 16.56
N ALA A 38 1.32 2.46 15.85
CA ALA A 38 0.11 3.03 16.46
C ALA A 38 -0.64 1.99 17.30
N VAL A 39 -0.87 0.79 16.77
CA VAL A 39 -1.53 -0.29 17.53
C VAL A 39 -0.71 -0.70 18.75
N LYS A 40 0.63 -0.79 18.64
CA LYS A 40 1.52 -1.07 19.78
C LYS A 40 1.49 0.03 20.84
N ALA A 41 1.30 1.29 20.43
CA ALA A 41 1.15 2.44 21.32
C ALA A 41 -0.25 2.54 21.97
N GLY A 42 -1.16 1.60 21.71
CA GLY A 42 -2.49 1.56 22.31
C GLY A 42 -3.58 2.23 21.48
N VAL A 43 -3.29 2.68 20.26
CA VAL A 43 -4.33 3.17 19.35
C VAL A 43 -5.29 2.02 19.01
N LYS A 44 -6.59 2.27 19.14
CA LYS A 44 -7.62 1.27 18.85
C LYS A 44 -7.54 0.85 17.38
N GLN A 45 -7.59 -0.45 17.11
CA GLN A 45 -7.59 -0.98 15.74
C GLN A 45 -8.71 -0.39 14.87
N SER A 46 -9.88 -0.10 15.44
CA SER A 46 -10.98 0.54 14.72
C SER A 46 -10.62 1.93 14.18
N GLU A 47 -9.75 2.66 14.87
CA GLU A 47 -9.31 3.98 14.42
C GLU A 47 -8.30 3.86 13.29
N VAL A 48 -7.34 2.94 13.43
CA VAL A 48 -6.38 2.63 12.36
C VAL A 48 -7.11 2.19 11.09
N VAL A 49 -8.15 1.35 11.20
CA VAL A 49 -9.01 0.95 10.07
C VAL A 49 -9.66 2.15 9.38
N LYS A 50 -10.19 3.12 10.14
CA LYS A 50 -10.80 4.33 9.54
C LYS A 50 -9.75 5.18 8.83
N THR A 51 -8.56 5.33 9.40
CA THR A 51 -7.49 6.14 8.82
C THR A 51 -6.90 5.52 7.56
N THR A 52 -6.67 4.20 7.55
CA THR A 52 -5.98 3.52 6.44
C THR A 52 -6.93 2.91 5.41
N GLY A 53 -8.20 2.74 5.75
CA GLY A 53 -9.17 1.98 4.94
C GLY A 53 -8.95 0.46 4.96
N TRP A 54 -8.04 -0.07 5.80
CA TRP A 54 -7.76 -1.50 5.87
C TRP A 54 -8.75 -2.26 6.74
N THR A 55 -8.77 -3.58 6.63
CA THR A 55 -9.56 -4.44 7.52
C THR A 55 -8.83 -4.68 8.86
N ARG A 56 -9.59 -4.95 9.92
CA ARG A 56 -9.00 -5.36 11.22
C ARG A 56 -8.19 -6.66 11.09
N GLU A 57 -8.66 -7.56 10.24
CA GLU A 57 -7.98 -8.84 9.99
C GLU A 57 -6.61 -8.61 9.34
N TYR A 58 -6.50 -7.67 8.40
CA TYR A 58 -5.21 -7.29 7.84
C TYR A 58 -4.25 -6.74 8.90
N LEU A 59 -4.72 -5.83 9.76
CA LEU A 59 -3.90 -5.30 10.87
C LEU A 59 -3.43 -6.41 11.82
N ARG A 60 -4.27 -7.42 12.07
CA ARG A 60 -3.92 -8.59 12.89
C ARG A 60 -2.82 -9.43 12.23
N ARG A 61 -2.93 -9.71 10.93
CA ARG A 61 -1.88 -10.43 10.16
C ARG A 61 -0.57 -9.66 10.15
N LEU A 62 -0.64 -8.35 9.89
CA LEU A 62 0.53 -7.47 9.85
C LEU A 62 1.30 -7.49 11.18
N ARG A 63 0.59 -7.55 12.31
CA ARG A 63 1.20 -7.66 13.65
C ARG A 63 1.82 -9.03 13.94
N LYS A 64 1.31 -10.13 13.35
CA LYS A 64 1.67 -11.51 13.73
C LYS A 64 3.00 -11.99 13.13
N GLY A 65 3.47 -11.47 11.99
CA GLY A 65 4.79 -11.84 11.49
C GLY A 65 4.96 -11.80 9.98
N GLY A 66 5.21 -10.60 9.45
CA GLY A 66 5.81 -10.42 8.13
C GLY A 66 4.78 -10.28 7.02
N GLY A 67 4.61 -9.06 6.53
CA GLY A 67 3.65 -8.71 5.48
C GLY A 67 4.02 -9.22 4.10
N THR A 68 3.91 -10.53 3.87
CA THR A 68 4.04 -11.18 2.56
C THR A 68 2.77 -11.12 1.71
N ASP A 69 1.82 -10.23 2.04
CA ASP A 69 0.62 -10.01 1.24
C ASP A 69 0.98 -9.07 0.07
N GLY A 70 1.39 -9.67 -1.05
CA GLY A 70 1.69 -9.03 -2.35
C GLY A 70 0.52 -8.28 -3.00
N ALA A 71 -0.65 -8.21 -2.36
CA ALA A 71 -1.76 -7.35 -2.74
C ALA A 71 -2.31 -6.71 -1.45
N GLY A 72 -2.49 -5.38 -1.43
CA GLY A 72 -3.07 -4.71 -0.28
C GLY A 72 -4.51 -5.19 -0.09
N PRO A 73 -5.03 -5.27 1.15
CA PRO A 73 -6.44 -5.61 1.34
C PRO A 73 -7.28 -4.52 0.69
N SER A 74 -7.98 -4.84 -0.40
CA SER A 74 -9.00 -3.93 -0.91
C SER A 74 -10.10 -3.81 0.13
N ALA A 75 -10.59 -2.59 0.38
CA ALA A 75 -11.71 -2.34 1.28
C ALA A 75 -13.01 -3.05 0.83
N ASP A 76 -13.05 -3.58 -0.39
CA ASP A 76 -14.21 -4.19 -1.03
C ASP A 76 -14.54 -5.62 -0.53
N ASP A 77 -13.57 -6.33 0.07
CA ASP A 77 -13.78 -7.67 0.65
C ASP A 77 -14.55 -7.65 2.00
N SER A 78 -14.88 -6.46 2.53
CA SER A 78 -15.60 -6.31 3.80
C SER A 78 -17.12 -6.42 3.67
N LYS A 79 -17.67 -6.85 2.53
CA LYS A 79 -19.11 -7.09 2.43
C LYS A 79 -19.50 -8.22 3.40
N PRO A 80 -20.40 -7.97 4.36
CA PRO A 80 -20.83 -9.01 5.28
C PRO A 80 -21.54 -10.11 4.49
N LYS A 81 -21.07 -11.35 4.59
CA LYS A 81 -21.88 -12.51 4.20
C LYS A 81 -23.07 -12.54 5.17
N LYS A 82 -24.27 -12.37 4.60
CA LYS A 82 -25.55 -12.59 5.29
C LYS A 82 -25.63 -14.00 5.86
#